data_AF-A0AAU5KNZ8-F1
#
_entry.id   AF-A0AAU5KNZ8-F1
#
_cell.length_a   1.000
_cell.length_b   1.000
_cell.length_c   1.000
_cell.angle_alpha   90.00
_cell.angle_beta   90.00
_cell.angle_gamma   90.00
#
_symmetry.space_group_name_H-M   'P 1'
#
loop_
_entity.id
_entity.type
_entity.pdbx_description
1 polymer ?
#
loop_
_entity_poly.entity_id
_entity_poly.type
_entity_poly.pdbx_seq_one_letter_code
_entity_poly.pdbx_strand_id
1 'polypeptide(L)'
;MFRSHKAQEEPVVVIRDSLQVESDLRQALEAAEAGERAGLEKALRIVAETAAASHALVRRRWVREFLRESGIDVHDRVAAVKALRTARPSLSLAASYQLVKEASE
;
A
#
# COMPACT_ATOMS: atom_id res chain seq x y z
N MET A 1 5.15 29.72 -24.82
CA MET A 1 6.34 29.70 -23.95
C MET A 1 5.97 28.97 -22.67
N PHE A 2 6.18 27.65 -22.60
CA PHE A 2 5.88 26.87 -21.39
C PHE A 2 7.16 26.75 -20.57
N ARG A 3 7.31 27.63 -19.57
CA ARG A 3 8.36 27.45 -18.56
C ARG A 3 7.91 26.31 -17.66
N SER A 4 8.47 25.12 -17.89
CA SER A 4 8.41 24.04 -16.91
C SER A 4 9.25 24.47 -15.73
N HIS A 5 8.62 25.04 -14.70
CA HIS A 5 9.23 25.02 -13.38
C HIS A 5 9.31 23.56 -12.98
N LYS A 6 10.50 22.97 -13.14
CA LYS A 6 10.85 21.71 -12.50
C LYS A 6 10.75 21.98 -11.01
N ALA A 7 9.57 21.79 -10.43
CA ALA A 7 9.40 21.79 -8.99
C ALA A 7 10.44 20.82 -8.46
N GLN A 8 11.33 21.28 -7.58
CA GLN A 8 12.27 20.40 -6.92
C GLN A 8 11.41 19.36 -6.20
N GLU A 9 11.44 18.12 -6.68
CA GLU A 9 10.77 17.01 -6.02
C GLU A 9 11.45 16.82 -4.67
N GLU A 10 10.69 17.04 -3.61
CA GLU A 10 11.16 16.80 -2.24
C GLU A 10 11.56 15.32 -2.14
N PRO A 11 12.73 15.00 -1.56
CA PRO A 11 13.18 13.62 -1.45
C PRO A 11 12.20 12.83 -0.58
N VAL A 12 11.48 11.88 -1.18
CA VAL A 12 10.54 11.01 -0.47
C VAL A 12 11.26 9.73 -0.02
N VAL A 13 11.34 9.52 1.29
CA VAL A 13 11.81 8.26 1.89
C VAL A 13 10.60 7.42 2.30
N VAL A 14 10.48 6.21 1.76
CA VAL A 14 9.41 5.27 2.12
C VAL A 14 9.94 4.31 3.16
N ILE A 15 9.39 4.38 4.38
CA ILE A 15 9.75 3.51 5.50
C ILE A 15 8.63 2.47 5.69
N ARG A 16 9.01 1.19 5.83
CA ARG A 16 8.10 0.11 6.19
C ARG A 16 8.45 -0.39 7.58
N ASP A 17 7.55 -0.14 8.52
CA ASP A 17 7.74 -0.53 9.92
C ASP A 17 7.30 -1.97 10.22
N SER A 18 6.82 -2.71 9.21
CA SER A 18 6.30 -4.07 9.37
C SER A 18 7.33 -5.05 9.93
N LEU A 19 8.63 -4.85 9.64
CA LEU A 19 9.70 -5.70 10.20
C LEU A 19 9.95 -5.41 11.68
N GLN A 20 9.83 -4.15 12.11
CA GLN A 20 9.96 -3.79 13.52
C GLN A 20 8.77 -4.37 14.30
N VAL A 21 7.56 -4.20 13.78
CA VAL A 21 6.34 -4.79 14.38
C VAL A 21 6.45 -6.32 14.48
N GLU A 22 7.02 -6.99 13.47
CA GLU A 22 7.27 -8.43 13.54
C GLU A 22 8.23 -8.79 14.67
N SER A 23 9.31 -8.03 14.81
CA SER A 23 10.29 -8.21 15.90
C SER A 23 9.63 -8.04 17.27
N ASP A 24 8.83 -6.99 17.45
CA ASP A 24 8.15 -6.69 18.72
C ASP A 24 7.14 -7.79 19.09
N LEU A 25 6.42 -8.33 18.09
CA LEU A 25 5.50 -9.45 18.30
C LEU A 25 6.22 -10.75 18.66
N ARG A 26 7.40 -11.01 18.10
CA ARG A 26 8.22 -12.16 18.52
C ARG A 26 8.68 -12.00 19.97
N GLN A 27 9.13 -10.82 20.35
CA GLN A 27 9.52 -10.55 21.74
C GLN A 27 8.34 -10.70 22.70
N ALA A 28 7.15 -10.21 22.32
CA ALA A 28 5.94 -10.40 23.11
C ALA A 28 5.59 -11.89 23.25
N LEU A 29 5.73 -12.69 22.19
CA LEU A 29 5.46 -14.12 22.21
C LEU A 29 6.40 -14.90 23.14
N GLU A 30 7.68 -14.51 23.22
CA GLU A 30 8.64 -15.12 24.15
C GLU A 30 8.27 -14.84 25.62
N ALA A 31 7.64 -13.70 25.90
CA ALA A 31 7.20 -13.31 27.24
C ALA A 31 5.74 -13.69 27.57
N ALA A 32 5.01 -14.27 26.61
CA ALA A 32 3.57 -14.45 26.71
C ALA A 32 3.15 -15.56 27.68
N GLU A 33 2.09 -15.31 28.44
CA GLU A 33 1.39 -16.34 29.20
C GLU A 33 0.59 -17.27 28.26
N ALA A 34 0.24 -18.46 28.76
CA ALA A 34 -0.42 -19.49 27.95
C ALA A 34 -1.73 -19.02 27.27
N GLY A 35 -2.47 -18.10 27.90
CA GLY A 35 -3.72 -17.56 27.37
C GLY A 35 -3.55 -16.65 26.15
N GLU A 36 -2.42 -15.94 26.05
CA GLU A 36 -2.19 -14.95 24.98
C GLU A 36 -1.44 -15.54 23.79
N ARG A 37 -0.73 -16.65 24.01
CA ARG A 37 0.18 -17.26 23.04
C ARG A 37 -0.47 -17.55 21.69
N ALA A 38 -1.64 -18.19 21.67
CA ALA A 38 -2.33 -18.53 20.43
C ALA A 38 -2.74 -17.28 19.61
N GLY A 39 -3.10 -16.19 20.30
CA GLY A 39 -3.41 -14.91 19.68
C GLY A 39 -2.17 -14.27 19.06
N LEU A 40 -1.06 -14.25 19.79
CA LEU A 40 0.22 -13.71 19.33
C LEU A 40 0.82 -14.51 18.16
N GLU A 41 0.71 -15.84 18.17
CA GLU A 41 1.11 -16.68 17.03
C GLU A 41 0.29 -16.39 15.77
N LYS A 42 -1.02 -16.08 15.92
CA LYS A 42 -1.86 -15.64 14.80
C LYS A 42 -1.45 -14.24 14.32
N ALA A 43 -1.20 -13.30 15.24
CA ALA A 43 -0.74 -11.95 14.89
C ALA A 43 0.60 -12.00 14.14
N LEU A 44 1.54 -12.81 14.61
CA LEU A 44 2.85 -12.96 13.99
C LEU A 44 2.75 -13.49 12.55
N ARG A 45 1.86 -14.46 12.28
CA ARG A 45 1.61 -14.92 10.89
C ARG A 45 1.12 -13.80 9.99
N ILE A 46 0.15 -13.00 10.45
CA ILE A 46 -0.41 -11.88 9.68
C ILE A 46 0.68 -10.83 9.38
N VAL A 47 1.51 -10.51 10.38
CA VAL A 47 2.57 -9.51 10.20
C VAL A 47 3.68 -10.05 9.30
N ALA A 48 4.08 -11.32 9.43
CA ALA A 48 5.06 -11.94 8.55
C ALA A 48 4.61 -11.93 7.08
N GLU A 49 3.33 -12.25 6.80
CA GLU A 49 2.74 -12.14 5.46
C GLU A 49 2.75 -10.69 4.94
N THR A 50 2.53 -9.72 5.84
CA THR A 50 2.55 -8.29 5.51
C THR A 50 3.97 -7.80 5.21
N ALA A 51 4.95 -8.21 6.02
CA ALA A 51 6.36 -7.86 5.85
C ALA A 51 6.94 -8.46 4.56
N ALA A 52 6.52 -9.69 4.21
CA ALA A 52 6.93 -10.37 2.97
C ALA A 52 6.26 -9.80 1.70
N ALA A 53 5.23 -8.97 1.83
CA ALA A 53 4.49 -8.45 0.68
C ALA A 53 5.37 -7.54 -0.20
N SER A 54 5.46 -7.86 -1.50
CA SER A 54 6.20 -7.02 -2.45
C SER A 54 5.63 -5.61 -2.56
N HIS A 55 6.44 -4.64 -3.00
CA HIS A 55 5.98 -3.27 -3.23
C HIS A 55 4.84 -3.22 -4.26
N ALA A 56 4.89 -4.06 -5.29
CA ALA A 56 3.83 -4.18 -6.28
C ALA A 56 2.51 -4.64 -5.65
N LEU A 57 2.54 -5.68 -4.80
CA LEU A 57 1.34 -6.18 -4.14
C LEU A 57 0.70 -5.12 -3.23
N VAL A 58 1.52 -4.38 -2.47
CA VAL A 58 1.02 -3.32 -1.59
C VAL A 58 0.37 -2.18 -2.40
N ARG A 59 0.99 -1.75 -3.51
CA ARG A 59 0.37 -0.75 -4.39
C ARG A 59 -0.96 -1.24 -4.97
N ARG A 60 -1.02 -2.50 -5.44
CA ARG A 60 -2.25 -3.09 -5.99
C ARG A 60 -3.37 -3.11 -4.94
N ARG A 61 -3.08 -3.54 -3.71
CA ARG A 61 -4.06 -3.51 -2.61
C ARG A 61 -4.56 -2.10 -2.33
N TRP A 62 -3.65 -1.13 -2.25
CA TRP A 62 -4.00 0.27 -2.05
C TRP A 62 -4.93 0.81 -3.15
N VAL A 63 -4.63 0.56 -4.44
CA VAL A 63 -5.48 1.00 -5.55
C VAL A 63 -6.87 0.37 -5.47
N ARG A 64 -6.96 -0.94 -5.24
CA ARG A 64 -8.25 -1.64 -5.15
C ARG A 64 -9.09 -1.11 -3.99
N GLU A 65 -8.47 -0.89 -2.84
CA GLU A 65 -9.15 -0.36 -1.67
C GLU A 65 -9.67 1.07 -1.91
N PHE A 66 -8.81 1.94 -2.43
CA PHE A 66 -9.19 3.30 -2.79
C PHE A 66 -10.38 3.35 -3.77
N LEU A 67 -10.37 2.50 -4.80
CA LEU A 67 -11.46 2.45 -5.78
C LEU A 67 -12.74 1.86 -5.18
N ARG A 68 -12.63 0.83 -4.34
CA ARG A 68 -13.75 0.23 -3.60
C ARG A 68 -14.43 1.26 -2.70
N GLU A 69 -13.66 2.03 -1.93
CA GLU A 69 -14.16 3.12 -1.08
C GLU A 69 -14.82 4.23 -1.90
N SER A 70 -14.34 4.45 -3.13
CA SER A 70 -14.91 5.43 -4.06
C SER A 70 -16.13 4.92 -4.84
N GLY A 71 -16.51 3.64 -4.69
CA GLY A 71 -17.58 3.00 -5.45
C GLY A 71 -17.28 2.84 -6.95
N ILE A 72 -15.99 2.80 -7.32
CA ILE A 72 -15.54 2.72 -8.71
C ILE A 72 -15.02 1.32 -9.01
N ASP A 73 -15.49 0.74 -10.11
CA ASP A 73 -14.98 -0.52 -10.61
C ASP A 73 -13.57 -0.33 -11.20
N VAL A 74 -12.62 -1.17 -10.78
CA VAL A 74 -11.25 -1.20 -11.32
C VAL A 74 -11.20 -1.57 -12.80
N HIS A 75 -12.24 -2.24 -13.33
CA HIS A 75 -12.36 -2.57 -14.74
C HIS A 75 -12.82 -1.38 -15.61
N ASP A 76 -13.48 -0.37 -15.03
CA ASP A 76 -13.67 0.93 -15.69
C ASP A 76 -12.38 1.76 -15.59
N ARG A 77 -11.43 1.45 -16.48
CA ARG A 77 -10.09 2.06 -16.47
C ARG A 77 -10.13 3.58 -16.56
N VAL A 78 -11.10 4.16 -17.27
CA VAL A 78 -11.21 5.61 -17.43
C VAL A 78 -11.65 6.25 -16.13
N ALA A 79 -12.71 5.72 -15.51
CA ALA A 79 -13.19 6.20 -14.21
C ALA A 79 -12.12 6.01 -13.12
N ALA A 80 -11.47 4.85 -13.08
CA ALA A 80 -10.44 4.52 -12.11
C ALA A 80 -9.20 5.43 -12.21
N VAL A 81 -8.69 5.66 -13.42
CA VAL A 81 -7.55 6.58 -13.65
C VAL A 81 -7.94 8.01 -13.29
N LYS A 82 -9.15 8.45 -13.65
CA LYS A 82 -9.64 9.78 -13.31
C LYS A 82 -9.71 9.96 -11.79
N ALA A 83 -10.27 9.00 -11.06
CA ALA A 83 -10.40 9.05 -9.61
C ALA A 83 -9.04 9.12 -8.91
N LEU A 84 -8.08 8.27 -9.31
CA LEU A 84 -6.72 8.31 -8.75
C LEU A 84 -6.05 9.66 -8.96
N ARG A 85 -6.19 10.25 -10.15
CA ARG A 85 -5.61 11.56 -10.48
C ARG A 85 -6.31 12.71 -9.76
N THR A 86 -7.61 12.60 -9.53
CA THR A 86 -8.35 13.58 -8.72
C THR A 86 -7.90 13.53 -7.26
N ALA A 87 -7.74 12.34 -6.69
CA ALA A 87 -7.28 12.19 -5.31
C ALA A 87 -5.78 12.50 -5.13
N ARG A 88 -4.95 12.23 -6.14
CA ARG A 88 -3.50 12.47 -6.14
C ARG A 88 -3.08 13.22 -7.41
N PRO A 89 -3.22 14.56 -7.44
CA PRO A 89 -2.94 15.37 -8.63
C PRO A 89 -1.50 15.29 -9.15
N SER A 90 -0.54 14.92 -8.28
CA SER A 90 0.87 14.74 -8.64
C SER A 90 1.16 13.46 -9.43
N LEU A 91 0.24 12.49 -9.45
CA LEU A 91 0.41 11.31 -10.30
C LEU A 91 0.34 11.72 -11.77
N SER A 92 1.31 11.28 -12.57
CA SER A 92 1.23 11.41 -14.03
C SER A 92 0.18 10.47 -14.60
N LEU A 93 -0.33 10.75 -15.81
CA LEU A 93 -1.33 9.89 -16.45
C LEU A 93 -0.80 8.46 -16.64
N ALA A 94 0.45 8.33 -17.07
CA ALA A 94 1.11 7.05 -17.26
C ALA A 94 1.25 6.27 -15.94
N ALA A 95 1.65 6.94 -14.86
CA ALA A 95 1.75 6.32 -13.54
C ALA A 95 0.37 5.86 -13.04
N SER A 96 -0.66 6.70 -13.16
CA SER A 96 -2.03 6.32 -12.78
C SER A 96 -2.55 5.14 -13.59
N TYR A 97 -2.34 5.14 -14.92
CA TYR A 97 -2.74 4.03 -15.78
C TYR A 97 -2.04 2.72 -15.38
N GLN A 98 -0.73 2.76 -15.12
CA GLN A 98 0.02 1.58 -14.73
C GLN A 98 -0.45 1.03 -13.38
N LEU A 99 -0.75 1.90 -12.41
CA LEU A 99 -1.33 1.51 -11.11
C LEU A 99 -2.68 0.82 -11.26
N VAL A 100 -3.58 1.36 -12.09
CA VAL A 100 -4.89 0.73 -12.38
C VAL A 100 -4.70 -0.60 -13.09
N LYS A 101 -3.84 -0.66 -14.10
CA LYS A 101 -3.56 -1.89 -14.85
C LYS A 101 -3.05 -3.00 -13.91
N GLU A 102 -2.05 -2.71 -13.08
CA GLU A 102 -1.53 -3.65 -12.08
C GLU A 102 -2.62 -4.11 -11.10
N ALA A 103 -3.56 -3.22 -10.75
CA ALA A 103 -4.66 -3.53 -9.85
C ALA A 103 -5.82 -4.28 -10.52
N SER A 104 -5.88 -4.36 -11.85
CA SER A 104 -6.87 -5.17 -12.58
C SER A 104 -6.40 -6.60 -12.85
N GLU A 105 -5.12 -6.90 -12.65
CA GLU A 105 -4.50 -8.24 -12.79
C GLU A 105 -4.83 -9.14 -11.60
#